data_AF-A0A946HNV1-F1
#
_entry.id   AF-A0A946HNV1-F1
#
_cell.length_a   1.000
_cell.length_b   1.000
_cell.length_c   1.000
_cell.angle_alpha   90.00
_cell.angle_beta   90.00
_cell.angle_gamma   90.00
#
_symmetry.space_group_name_H-M   'P 1'
#
loop_
_entity.id
_entity.type
_entity.pdbx_description
1 polymer ?
#
loop_
_entity_poly.entity_id
_entity_poly.type
_entity_poly.pdbx_seq_one_letter_code
_entity_poly.pdbx_strand_id
1 'polypeptide(L)' 'MNRLLPVFLSAALLLTSAPALGHGGVAFEDDVCLISINFLQAHFTVFQPEQSEAEEHCEDIPDVARSVFVMEYLHELLP' A
#
# COMPACT_ATOMS: atom_id res chain seq x y z
N MET A 1 19.42 -0.57 44.56
CA MET A 1 19.14 -0.67 43.11
C MET A 1 17.82 0.03 42.83
N ASN A 2 17.87 1.19 42.16
CA ASN A 2 16.73 2.09 42.01
C ASN A 2 15.75 1.56 40.95
N ARG A 3 14.67 0.89 41.40
CA ARG A 3 13.64 0.29 40.52
C ARG A 3 12.89 1.31 39.64
N LEU A 4 13.09 2.60 39.88
CA LEU A 4 12.56 3.70 39.08
C LEU A 4 13.30 3.89 37.75
N LEU A 5 14.60 3.53 37.69
CA LEU A 5 15.42 3.67 36.49
C LEU A 5 14.87 2.90 35.26
N PRO A 6 14.47 1.62 35.37
CA PRO A 6 13.88 0.92 34.22
C PRO A 6 12.53 1.51 33.82
N VAL A 7 11.74 2.02 34.78
CA VAL A 7 10.43 2.64 34.49
C VAL A 7 10.60 3.91 33.65
N PHE A 8 11.55 4.77 34.03
CA PHE A 8 11.86 5.97 33.24
C PHE A 8 12.41 5.63 31.86
N LEU A 9 13.24 4.58 31.74
CA LEU A 9 13.80 4.17 30.45
C LEU A 9 12.73 3.61 29.50
N SER A 10 11.78 2.80 30.02
CA SER A 10 10.67 2.29 29.23
C SER A 10 9.72 3.40 28.75
N ALA A 11 9.45 4.40 29.61
CA ALA A 11 8.62 5.54 29.25
C ALA A 11 9.24 6.41 28.15
N ALA A 12 10.57 6.57 28.17
CA ALA A 12 11.29 7.35 27.16
C ALA A 12 11.23 6.70 25.76
N LEU A 13 11.21 5.36 25.65
CA LEU A 13 11.13 4.67 24.36
C LEU A 13 9.79 4.85 23.63
N LEU A 14 8.69 5.06 24.36
CA LEU A 14 7.36 5.26 23.77
C LEU A 14 7.22 6.64 23.10
N LEU A 15 8.06 7.61 23.48
CA LEU A 15 8.00 8.98 22.96
C LEU A 15 8.82 9.18 21.67
N THR A 16 9.55 8.16 21.22
CA THR A 16 10.42 8.24 20.03
C THR A 16 9.87 7.51 18.81
N SER A 17 8.58 7.15 18.78
CA SER A 17 7.97 6.57 17.59
C SER A 17 7.85 7.64 16.50
N ALA A 18 8.76 7.62 15.53
CA ALA A 18 8.61 8.41 14.31
C ALA A 18 7.31 8.00 13.59
N PRO A 19 6.56 8.94 12.99
CA PRO A 19 5.41 8.57 12.16
C PRO A 19 5.89 7.70 11.00
N ALA A 20 5.41 6.46 10.94
CA ALA A 20 5.54 5.63 9.75
C ALA A 20 4.64 6.26 8.68
N LEU A 21 5.24 7.03 7.78
CA LEU A 21 4.56 7.49 6.57
C LEU A 21 4.49 6.29 5.62
N GLY A 22 3.39 5.52 5.73
CA GLY A 22 3.02 4.59 4.67
C GLY A 22 2.80 5.41 3.40
N HIS A 23 3.69 5.25 2.42
CA HIS A 23 3.51 5.86 1.11
C HIS A 23 2.76 4.88 0.20
N GLY A 24 1.73 5.37 -0.48
CA GLY A 24 0.88 4.61 -1.39
C GLY A 24 -0.27 3.93 -0.65
N GLY A 25 -1.40 4.61 -0.55
CA GLY A 25 -2.68 3.98 -0.22
C GLY A 25 -3.40 3.66 -1.52
N VAL A 26 -4.02 2.49 -1.60
CA VAL A 26 -5.00 2.18 -2.62
C VAL A 26 -6.40 2.30 -2.01
N ALA A 27 -7.29 3.00 -2.68
CA ALA A 27 -8.65 3.21 -2.20
C ALA A 27 -9.64 2.62 -3.20
N PHE A 28 -10.62 1.88 -2.70
CA PHE A 28 -11.78 1.48 -3.47
C PHE A 28 -12.76 2.68 -3.50
N GLU A 29 -12.66 3.50 -4.54
CA GLU A 29 -13.68 4.50 -4.87
C GLU A 29 -14.49 3.96 -6.05
N ASP A 30 -15.73 3.54 -5.80
CA ASP A 30 -16.77 3.21 -6.81
C ASP A 30 -16.28 2.48 -8.10
N ASP A 31 -15.52 1.38 -7.94
CA ASP A 31 -15.19 0.34 -8.93
C ASP A 31 -13.91 0.42 -9.81
N VAL A 32 -12.80 1.05 -9.41
CA VAL A 32 -11.47 0.67 -9.98
C VAL A 32 -10.36 0.91 -8.97
N CYS A 33 -9.47 -0.06 -8.75
CA CYS A 33 -8.38 0.11 -7.79
C CYS A 33 -7.54 1.35 -8.14
N LEU A 34 -7.57 2.38 -7.30
CA LEU A 34 -6.81 3.61 -7.50
C LEU A 34 -5.52 3.58 -6.71
N ILE A 35 -4.40 3.92 -7.35
CA ILE A 35 -3.15 4.20 -6.67
C ILE A 35 -2.78 5.68 -6.83
N SER A 36 -2.47 6.33 -5.70
CA SER A 36 -2.04 7.74 -5.66
C SER A 36 -0.55 7.84 -5.36
N ILE A 37 0.21 8.44 -6.29
CA ILE A 37 1.63 8.72 -6.16
C ILE A 37 1.83 10.23 -6.25
N ASN A 38 1.88 10.89 -5.08
CA ASN A 38 1.88 12.35 -4.98
C ASN A 38 0.63 12.97 -5.64
N PHE A 39 0.78 13.76 -6.71
CA PHE A 39 -0.34 14.35 -7.46
C PHE A 39 -0.82 13.46 -8.62
N LEU A 40 -0.21 12.29 -8.81
CA LEU A 40 -0.57 11.36 -9.86
C LEU A 40 -1.53 10.32 -9.34
N GLN A 41 -2.51 9.98 -10.17
CA GLN A 41 -3.41 8.87 -9.95
C GLN A 41 -3.36 7.93 -11.15
N ALA A 42 -3.46 6.64 -10.86
CA ALA A 42 -3.61 5.61 -11.87
C ALA A 42 -4.65 4.59 -11.43
N HIS A 43 -5.42 4.09 -12.40
CA HIS A 43 -6.11 2.82 -12.27
C HIS A 43 -5.06 1.71 -12.32
N PHE A 44 -5.13 0.77 -11.40
CA PHE A 44 -4.32 -0.43 -11.46
C PHE A 44 -5.18 -1.67 -11.27
N THR A 45 -4.81 -2.74 -11.95
CA THR A 45 -5.47 -4.04 -11.83
C THR A 45 -4.43 -5.14 -11.92
N VAL A 46 -4.58 -6.19 -11.14
CA VAL A 46 -3.70 -7.35 -11.14
C VAL A 46 -4.47 -8.57 -11.60
N PHE A 47 -3.90 -9.31 -12.54
CA PHE A 47 -4.45 -10.58 -13.04
C PHE A 47 -3.50 -11.73 -12.72
N GLN A 48 -4.05 -12.91 -12.42
CA GLN A 48 -3.30 -14.18 -12.32
C GLN A 48 -3.81 -15.15 -13.38
N PRO A 49 -3.35 -15.05 -14.65
CA PRO A 49 -3.99 -15.72 -15.78
C PRO A 49 -4.02 -17.24 -15.67
N GLU A 50 -3.06 -17.84 -14.96
CA GLU A 50 -3.00 -19.28 -14.72
C GLU A 50 -3.95 -19.77 -13.62
N GLN A 51 -4.47 -18.89 -12.77
CA GLN A 51 -5.30 -19.23 -11.60
C GLN A 51 -6.76 -18.81 -11.79
N SER A 52 -6.96 -17.59 -12.28
CA SER A 52 -8.27 -16.93 -12.24
C SER A 52 -8.63 -16.22 -13.55
N GLU A 53 -7.90 -16.52 -14.65
CA GLU A 53 -8.07 -15.98 -16.00
C GLU A 53 -8.27 -14.44 -16.04
N ALA A 54 -9.52 -13.99 -15.94
CA ALA A 54 -9.94 -12.60 -16.06
C ALA A 54 -10.37 -11.96 -14.71
N GLU A 55 -10.20 -12.65 -13.59
CA GLU A 55 -10.48 -12.06 -12.27
C GLU A 55 -9.49 -10.94 -11.95
N GLU A 56 -10.05 -9.82 -11.53
CA GLU A 56 -9.35 -8.58 -11.21
C GLU A 56 -9.03 -8.52 -9.72
N HIS A 57 -7.77 -8.25 -9.41
CA HIS A 57 -7.29 -8.08 -8.04
C HIS A 57 -6.67 -6.69 -7.86
N CYS A 58 -6.75 -6.16 -6.64
CA CYS A 58 -6.12 -4.90 -6.25
C CYS A 58 -4.83 -5.19 -5.46
N GLU A 59 -4.82 -4.91 -4.15
CA GLU A 59 -3.66 -5.14 -3.26
C GLU A 59 -3.55 -6.60 -2.77
N ASP A 60 -4.69 -7.27 -2.59
CA ASP A 60 -4.76 -8.64 -2.13
C ASP A 60 -4.70 -9.59 -3.32
N ILE A 61 -3.56 -10.25 -3.48
CA ILE A 61 -3.33 -11.25 -4.52
C ILE A 61 -3.38 -12.64 -3.86
N PRO A 62 -4.29 -13.54 -4.27
CA PRO A 62 -4.58 -14.76 -3.51
C PRO A 62 -3.49 -15.83 -3.61
N ASP A 63 -2.81 -15.93 -4.76
CA ASP A 63 -1.88 -17.03 -5.04
C ASP A 63 -0.44 -16.57 -5.29
N VAL A 64 0.52 -17.44 -4.97
CA VAL A 64 1.93 -17.27 -5.37
C VAL A 64 2.09 -17.79 -6.80
N ALA A 65 1.76 -16.95 -7.77
CA ALA A 65 1.80 -17.28 -9.18
C ALA A 65 2.28 -16.10 -10.04
N ARG A 66 2.25 -16.26 -11.37
CA ARG A 66 2.57 -15.17 -12.29
C ARG A 66 1.43 -14.15 -12.25
N SER A 67 1.76 -12.95 -11.76
CA SER A 67 0.82 -11.83 -11.75
C SER A 67 1.17 -10.83 -12.87
N VAL A 68 0.15 -10.34 -13.55
CA VAL A 68 0.24 -9.28 -14.56
C VAL A 68 -0.39 -8.03 -13.99
N PHE A 69 0.42 -6.99 -13.81
CA PHE A 69 -0.02 -5.68 -13.32
C PHE A 69 -0.28 -4.76 -14.52
N VAL A 70 -1.51 -4.27 -14.63
CA VAL A 70 -1.92 -3.27 -15.63
C VAL A 70 -2.07 -1.93 -14.92
N MET A 71 -1.47 -0.88 -15.46
CA MET A 71 -1.56 0.47 -14.92
C MET A 71 -1.99 1.46 -16.01
N GLU A 72 -3.03 2.23 -15.72
CA GLU A 72 -3.55 3.29 -16.58
C GLU A 72 -3.52 4.60 -15.79
N TYR A 73 -2.68 5.55 -16.22
CA TYR A 73 -2.61 6.85 -15.58
C TYR A 73 -3.84 7.69 -15.93
N LEU A 74 -4.50 8.25 -14.91
CA LEU A 74 -5.67 9.13 -15.09
C LEU A 74 -5.28 10.57 -15.46
N HIS A 75 -3.99 10.85 -15.43
CA HIS A 75 -3.44 12.14 -15.81
C HIS A 75 -2.70 11.97 -17.13
N GLU A 76 -3.06 12.77 -18.12
CA GLU A 76 -2.24 12.94 -19.31
C GLU A 76 -0.98 13.73 -18.93
N LEU A 77 0.06 13.01 -18.51
CA LEU A 77 1.40 13.55 -18.33
C LEU A 77 2.17 13.49 -19.65
N LEU A 78 1.65 14.07 -20.72
CA LEU A 78 2.41 14.30 -21.94
C LEU A 78 2.05 15.68 -22.53
N PRO A 79 3.02 16.43 -23.08
CA PRO A 79 2.80 17.71 -23.78
C PRO A 79 2.10 17.54 -25.13
#